data_AF-A0A1V5FII6-F1
#
_entry.id   AF-A0A1V5FII6-F1
#
_cell.length_a   1.000
_cell.length_b   1.000
_cell.length_c   1.000
_cell.angle_alpha   90.00
_cell.angle_beta   90.00
_cell.angle_gamma   90.00
#
_symmetry.space_group_name_H-M   'P 1'
#
loop_
_entity.id
_entity.type
_entity.pdbx_description
1 polymer ?
#
loop_
_entity_poly.entity_id
_entity_poly.type
_entity_poly.pdbx_seq_one_letter_code
_entity_poly.pdbx_strand_id
1 'polypeptide(L)'
;MAPLRIGYIGVGMRSLGFTDFIKRHPGEFELVAVAELNLDKARVVLDHFQLEAELMEDHEALTARDDLDAVMVLTPDYAHADPAISAIRNGKHVFIEKPLATTLADCDRVIAAAEGTATVVYIGFNMRHTPVHEKIFNLIRSGELGRVTTIEANEWYNGGKTYFRRWHRLRRFGGGLWLTKACHDFDLVTWIAGGRPTSIYAVDSLSHYRHRAGVGPRCRDCAEKATCPDYYDINKPYEHPLMETYRNMQLQMDQSVEWAPDICLWNSAKDTFDNGMAILTYDNDIRASYTVNVLGARTTRQMKVVGTLAMVEGDLEEGVVKYYHRHDEGRNWVYDLNAEIEGGHGGADERLMRDFLHCCRTGAAPRSGLAEGRLAVELSTAATRSADLGQIIHLNGRSPQAAGAAIQNNAAARPR
;
A
#
# COMPACT_ATOMS: atom_id res chain seq x y z
N MET A 1 -4.29 9.49 29.47
CA MET A 1 -4.40 8.03 29.28
C MET A 1 -2.99 7.49 29.16
N ALA A 2 -2.76 6.22 29.54
CA ALA A 2 -1.46 5.58 29.32
C ALA A 2 -1.14 5.48 27.80
N PRO A 3 0.14 5.46 27.41
CA PRO A 3 0.53 5.20 26.03
C PRO A 3 0.08 3.79 25.62
N LEU A 4 -0.25 3.62 24.33
CA LEU A 4 -0.51 2.30 23.75
C LEU A 4 0.82 1.55 23.65
N ARG A 5 0.93 0.41 24.33
CA ARG A 5 2.14 -0.43 24.36
C ARG A 5 2.14 -1.32 23.13
N ILE A 6 3.12 -1.12 22.25
CA ILE A 6 3.18 -1.76 20.94
C ILE A 6 4.40 -2.65 20.80
N GLY A 7 4.20 -3.79 20.14
CA GLY A 7 5.27 -4.64 19.64
C GLY A 7 5.42 -4.51 18.12
N TYR A 8 6.64 -4.54 17.61
CA TYR A 8 6.91 -4.64 16.18
C TYR A 8 7.25 -6.07 15.80
N ILE A 9 6.73 -6.54 14.67
CA ILE A 9 7.19 -7.77 14.03
C ILE A 9 7.70 -7.41 12.64
N GLY A 10 9.01 -7.53 12.46
CA GLY A 10 9.71 -7.06 11.27
C GLY A 10 10.16 -5.60 11.38
N VAL A 11 11.41 -5.34 10.99
CA VAL A 11 11.96 -3.98 10.90
C VAL A 11 12.53 -3.74 9.51
N GLY A 12 12.05 -2.71 8.80
CA GLY A 12 12.44 -2.41 7.42
C GLY A 12 12.34 -0.93 7.13
N MET A 13 12.50 -0.52 5.87
CA MET A 13 12.39 0.91 5.50
C MET A 13 11.09 1.55 6.02
N ARG A 14 9.99 0.77 5.99
CA ARG A 14 8.67 1.26 6.38
C ARG A 14 8.56 1.54 7.88
N SER A 15 9.26 0.77 8.72
CA SER A 15 9.21 0.96 10.16
C SER A 15 9.86 2.27 10.60
N LEU A 16 10.84 2.82 9.85
CA LEU A 16 11.53 4.06 10.22
C LEU A 16 10.58 5.23 10.42
N GLY A 17 9.60 5.42 9.52
CA GLY A 17 8.61 6.49 9.65
C GLY A 17 7.69 6.31 10.85
N PHE A 18 7.27 5.07 11.14
CA PHE A 18 6.46 4.78 12.31
C PHE A 18 7.25 4.95 13.61
N THR A 19 8.51 4.48 13.67
CA THR A 19 9.38 4.63 14.83
C THR A 19 9.67 6.10 15.12
N ASP A 20 9.93 6.92 14.09
CA ASP A 20 10.06 8.37 14.24
C ASP A 20 8.80 9.00 14.86
N PHE A 21 7.62 8.62 14.34
CA PHE A 21 6.35 9.08 14.89
C PHE A 21 6.18 8.68 16.36
N ILE A 22 6.38 7.42 16.72
CA ILE A 22 6.28 6.93 18.11
C ILE A 22 7.26 7.68 19.03
N LYS A 23 8.50 7.90 18.58
CA LYS A 23 9.50 8.66 19.33
C LYS A 23 9.04 10.08 19.64
N ARG A 24 8.35 10.73 18.72
CA ARG A 24 7.80 12.09 18.89
C ARG A 24 6.54 12.14 19.75
N HIS A 25 5.86 11.01 19.95
CA HIS A 25 4.58 10.93 20.69
C HIS A 25 4.62 9.95 21.87
N PRO A 26 5.56 10.09 22.84
CA PRO A 26 5.74 9.13 23.94
C PRO A 26 4.56 9.09 24.94
N GLY A 27 3.68 10.10 24.93
CA GLY A 27 2.44 10.08 25.72
C GLY A 27 1.30 9.31 25.04
N GLU A 28 1.46 8.95 23.77
CA GLU A 28 0.46 8.24 22.97
C GLU A 28 0.88 6.79 22.69
N PHE A 29 2.17 6.55 22.48
CA PHE A 29 2.72 5.24 22.13
C PHE A 29 4.00 4.92 22.92
N GLU A 30 4.20 3.64 23.17
CA GLU A 30 5.41 3.09 23.77
C GLU A 30 5.82 1.82 23.00
N LEU A 31 6.96 1.87 22.31
CA LEU A 31 7.52 0.67 21.66
C LEU A 31 8.19 -0.21 22.73
N VAL A 32 7.59 -1.35 23.02
CA VAL A 32 7.99 -2.22 24.14
C VAL A 32 8.88 -3.37 23.67
N ALA A 33 8.58 -3.95 22.50
CA ALA A 33 9.28 -5.12 21.98
C ALA A 33 9.41 -5.09 20.46
N VAL A 34 10.44 -5.73 19.94
CA VAL A 34 10.68 -5.91 18.51
C VAL A 34 11.08 -7.36 18.23
N ALA A 35 10.26 -8.06 17.46
CA ALA A 35 10.59 -9.37 16.90
C ALA A 35 11.22 -9.21 15.52
N GLU A 36 12.44 -9.69 15.34
CA GLU A 36 13.16 -9.62 14.08
C GLU A 36 14.17 -10.77 13.94
N LEU A 37 14.20 -11.40 12.76
CA LEU A 37 15.11 -12.52 12.48
C LEU A 37 16.59 -12.11 12.46
N ASN A 38 16.87 -10.84 12.16
CA ASN A 38 18.21 -10.25 12.26
C ASN A 38 18.20 -9.14 13.31
N LEU A 39 18.56 -9.48 14.55
CA LEU A 39 18.51 -8.54 15.68
C LEU A 39 19.42 -7.32 15.50
N ASP A 40 20.52 -7.43 14.77
CA ASP A 40 21.40 -6.29 14.48
C ASP A 40 20.69 -5.23 13.64
N LYS A 41 19.83 -5.64 12.72
CA LYS A 41 18.97 -4.73 11.94
C LYS A 41 18.01 -3.95 12.86
N ALA A 42 17.40 -4.62 13.83
CA ALA A 42 16.53 -3.96 14.80
C ALA A 42 17.31 -3.02 15.73
N ARG A 43 18.50 -3.43 16.18
CA ARG A 43 19.41 -2.62 17.00
C ARG A 43 19.76 -1.30 16.32
N VAL A 44 20.11 -1.32 15.03
CA VAL A 44 20.40 -0.10 14.25
C VAL A 44 19.26 0.92 14.33
N VAL A 45 18.01 0.46 14.28
CA VAL A 45 16.83 1.34 14.37
C VAL A 45 16.64 1.88 15.79
N LEU A 46 16.72 1.01 16.80
CA LEU A 46 16.57 1.43 18.20
C LEU A 46 17.63 2.44 18.62
N ASP A 47 18.89 2.20 18.25
CA ASP A 47 20.02 3.09 18.55
C ASP A 47 19.84 4.46 17.88
N HIS A 48 19.40 4.48 16.61
CA HIS A 48 19.16 5.73 15.88
C HIS A 48 18.08 6.59 16.55
N PHE A 49 16.97 5.99 16.95
CA PHE A 49 15.85 6.70 17.58
C PHE A 49 15.99 6.83 19.10
N GLN A 50 17.05 6.27 19.69
CA GLN A 50 17.28 6.25 21.14
C GLN A 50 16.05 5.73 21.88
N LEU A 51 15.59 4.54 21.49
CA LEU A 51 14.46 3.84 22.08
C LEU A 51 14.94 2.55 22.71
N GLU A 52 14.41 2.25 23.89
CA GLU A 52 14.64 0.99 24.58
C GLU A 52 13.44 0.08 24.31
N ALA A 53 13.68 -1.03 23.60
CA ALA A 53 12.69 -2.07 23.37
C ALA A 53 13.38 -3.43 23.42
N GLU A 54 12.69 -4.44 23.95
CA GLU A 54 13.23 -5.79 24.03
C GLU A 54 13.32 -6.41 22.62
N LEU A 55 14.51 -6.89 22.26
CA LEU A 55 14.73 -7.59 20.99
C LEU A 55 14.47 -9.08 21.14
N MET A 56 13.67 -9.64 20.24
CA MET A 56 13.25 -11.04 20.24
C MET A 56 13.45 -11.63 18.84
N GLU A 57 13.78 -12.90 18.72
CA GLU A 57 13.92 -13.58 17.42
C GLU A 57 12.61 -14.19 16.92
N ASP A 58 11.66 -14.41 17.83
CA ASP A 58 10.42 -15.12 17.57
C ASP A 58 9.21 -14.20 17.77
N HIS A 59 8.33 -14.22 16.78
CA HIS A 59 7.10 -13.45 16.79
C HIS A 59 6.05 -14.06 17.72
N GLU A 60 6.03 -15.39 17.93
CA GLU A 60 5.10 -16.01 18.87
C GLU A 60 5.41 -15.63 20.32
N ALA A 61 6.70 -15.62 20.68
CA ALA A 61 7.14 -15.11 21.97
C ALA A 61 6.75 -13.64 22.19
N LEU A 62 6.84 -12.79 21.16
CA LEU A 62 6.41 -11.38 21.26
C LEU A 62 4.90 -11.27 21.44
N THR A 63 4.09 -11.98 20.65
CA THR A 63 2.62 -11.86 20.70
C THR A 63 2.03 -12.42 21.99
N ALA A 64 2.70 -13.37 22.64
CA ALA A 64 2.31 -13.93 23.94
C ALA A 64 2.55 -13.00 25.14
N ARG A 65 3.21 -11.84 24.95
CA ARG A 65 3.47 -10.90 26.04
C ARG A 65 2.20 -10.25 26.57
N ASP A 66 1.97 -10.31 27.87
CA ASP A 66 0.82 -9.67 28.52
C ASP A 66 0.91 -8.14 28.59
N ASP A 67 2.12 -7.58 28.42
CA ASP A 67 2.37 -6.14 28.50
C ASP A 67 2.26 -5.40 27.16
N LEU A 68 1.76 -6.06 26.11
CA LEU A 68 1.44 -5.43 24.81
C LEU A 68 -0.07 -5.26 24.63
N ASP A 69 -0.47 -4.07 24.19
CA ASP A 69 -1.84 -3.77 23.77
C ASP A 69 -2.05 -4.08 22.27
N ALA A 70 -1.02 -3.80 21.47
CA ALA A 70 -1.09 -3.93 20.02
C ALA A 70 0.23 -4.42 19.40
N VAL A 71 0.14 -4.91 18.16
CA VAL A 71 1.26 -5.38 17.36
C VAL A 71 1.21 -4.76 15.98
N MET A 72 2.34 -4.23 15.50
CA MET A 72 2.51 -3.77 14.12
C MET A 72 3.30 -4.81 13.34
N VAL A 73 2.64 -5.44 12.37
CA VAL A 73 3.23 -6.40 11.43
C VAL A 73 3.80 -5.63 10.24
N LEU A 74 5.12 -5.51 10.21
CA LEU A 74 5.92 -4.73 9.26
C LEU A 74 6.92 -5.61 8.51
N THR A 75 6.63 -6.91 8.40
CA THR A 75 7.43 -7.90 7.69
C THR A 75 7.37 -7.68 6.17
N PRO A 76 8.15 -8.42 5.37
CA PRO A 76 7.85 -8.56 3.93
C PRO A 76 6.42 -9.06 3.66
N ASP A 77 5.85 -8.72 2.50
CA ASP A 77 4.45 -8.99 2.17
C ASP A 77 4.04 -10.46 2.36
N TYR A 78 4.90 -11.40 1.94
CA TYR A 78 4.64 -12.85 2.04
C TYR A 78 4.54 -13.36 3.48
N ALA A 79 5.01 -12.60 4.46
CA ALA A 79 5.12 -13.02 5.84
C ALA A 79 4.10 -12.33 6.77
N HIS A 80 3.14 -11.56 6.25
CA HIS A 80 2.17 -10.85 7.10
C HIS A 80 1.23 -11.78 7.88
N ALA A 81 0.78 -12.86 7.27
CA ALA A 81 -0.37 -13.63 7.76
C ALA A 81 -0.11 -14.32 9.10
N ASP A 82 0.99 -15.06 9.25
CA ASP A 82 1.25 -15.85 10.46
C ASP A 82 1.46 -14.96 11.71
N PRO A 83 2.30 -13.89 11.66
CA PRO A 83 2.39 -12.91 12.73
C PRO A 83 1.07 -12.26 13.11
N ALA A 84 0.27 -11.88 12.11
CA ALA A 84 -1.03 -11.25 12.36
C ALA A 84 -1.99 -12.22 13.07
N ILE A 85 -2.08 -13.47 12.59
CA ILE A 85 -2.91 -14.51 13.22
C ILE A 85 -2.47 -14.77 14.65
N SER A 86 -1.15 -14.86 14.90
CA SER A 86 -0.58 -15.05 16.23
C SER A 86 -0.96 -13.90 17.19
N ALA A 87 -0.84 -12.65 16.73
CA ALA A 87 -1.22 -11.47 17.51
C ALA A 87 -2.73 -11.42 17.82
N ILE A 88 -3.58 -11.70 16.81
CA ILE A 88 -5.03 -11.74 16.97
C ILE A 88 -5.45 -12.78 18.00
N ARG A 89 -4.87 -14.00 17.94
CA ARG A 89 -5.18 -15.10 18.87
C ARG A 89 -4.78 -14.79 20.32
N ASN A 90 -3.76 -13.96 20.51
CA ASN A 90 -3.35 -13.46 21.82
C ASN A 90 -4.10 -12.18 22.24
N GLY A 91 -5.18 -11.82 21.55
CA GLY A 91 -6.04 -10.70 21.89
C GLY A 91 -5.41 -9.32 21.67
N LYS A 92 -4.35 -9.23 20.85
CA LYS A 92 -3.66 -7.97 20.55
C LYS A 92 -4.34 -7.26 19.39
N HIS A 93 -4.51 -5.95 19.48
CA HIS A 93 -4.83 -5.15 18.28
C HIS A 93 -3.73 -5.27 17.25
N VAL A 94 -4.07 -5.32 15.96
CA VAL A 94 -3.08 -5.58 14.90
C VAL A 94 -3.13 -4.50 13.84
N PHE A 95 -1.99 -3.91 13.57
CA PHE A 95 -1.74 -3.14 12.36
C PHE A 95 -0.95 -4.02 11.39
N ILE A 96 -1.45 -4.20 10.16
CA ILE A 96 -0.78 -4.97 9.11
C ILE A 96 -0.40 -3.99 8.01
N GLU A 97 0.89 -3.87 7.69
CA GLU A 97 1.30 -3.15 6.49
C GLU A 97 0.67 -3.77 5.24
N LYS A 98 0.44 -2.96 4.21
CA LYS A 98 -0.22 -3.46 3.00
C LYS A 98 0.73 -4.33 2.17
N PRO A 99 0.23 -5.38 1.50
CA PRO A 99 -1.16 -5.87 1.44
C PRO A 99 -1.56 -6.69 2.68
N LEU A 100 -2.85 -7.01 2.86
CA LEU A 100 -3.30 -7.91 3.95
C LEU A 100 -2.52 -9.25 3.96
N ALA A 101 -2.36 -9.86 2.79
CA ALA A 101 -1.49 -11.01 2.56
C ALA A 101 -1.14 -11.09 1.05
N THR A 102 -0.31 -12.05 0.66
CA THR A 102 0.03 -12.27 -0.77
C THR A 102 -0.95 -13.19 -1.49
N THR A 103 -1.80 -13.92 -0.76
CA THR A 103 -2.78 -14.85 -1.33
C THR A 103 -4.15 -14.65 -0.69
N LEU A 104 -5.21 -14.95 -1.45
CA LEU A 104 -6.59 -14.93 -0.91
C LEU A 104 -6.79 -15.94 0.21
N ALA A 105 -6.14 -17.11 0.13
CA ALA A 105 -6.21 -18.13 1.17
C ALA A 105 -5.65 -17.61 2.50
N ASP A 106 -4.53 -16.87 2.45
CA ASP A 106 -3.95 -16.26 3.65
C ASP A 106 -4.79 -15.09 4.16
N CYS A 107 -5.40 -14.30 3.28
CA CYS A 107 -6.40 -13.31 3.70
C CYS A 107 -7.56 -13.97 4.48
N ASP A 108 -8.10 -15.07 3.95
CA ASP A 108 -9.20 -15.80 4.57
C ASP A 108 -8.78 -16.40 5.93
N ARG A 109 -7.53 -16.86 6.07
CA ARG A 109 -6.97 -17.32 7.36
C ARG A 109 -6.89 -16.20 8.40
N VAL A 110 -6.45 -15.00 8.01
CA VAL A 110 -6.38 -13.83 8.92
C VAL A 110 -7.80 -13.39 9.31
N ILE A 111 -8.74 -13.37 8.37
CA ILE A 111 -10.15 -13.06 8.63
C ILE A 111 -10.73 -14.04 9.64
N ALA A 112 -10.58 -15.34 9.40
CA ALA A 112 -11.08 -16.39 10.30
C ALA A 112 -10.47 -16.30 11.71
N ALA A 113 -9.22 -15.84 11.84
CA ALA A 113 -8.61 -15.63 13.15
C ALA A 113 -9.25 -14.46 13.92
N ALA A 114 -9.72 -13.42 13.22
CA ALA A 114 -10.35 -12.25 13.81
C ALA A 114 -11.84 -12.43 14.13
N GLU A 115 -12.50 -13.41 13.51
CA GLU A 115 -13.92 -13.70 13.73
C GLU A 115 -14.24 -13.94 15.21
N GLY A 116 -15.26 -13.23 15.72
CA GLY A 116 -15.69 -13.34 17.11
C GLY A 116 -14.77 -12.69 18.15
N THR A 117 -13.68 -12.04 17.73
CA THR A 117 -12.78 -11.31 18.62
C THR A 117 -13.17 -9.83 18.73
N ALA A 118 -12.74 -9.15 19.80
CA ALA A 118 -12.81 -7.69 19.93
C ALA A 118 -11.58 -6.98 19.31
N THR A 119 -10.74 -7.73 18.61
CA THR A 119 -9.48 -7.25 18.08
C THR A 119 -9.71 -6.33 16.88
N VAL A 120 -9.24 -5.09 16.97
CA VAL A 120 -9.06 -4.22 15.80
C VAL A 120 -7.96 -4.78 14.89
N VAL A 121 -8.30 -5.04 13.63
CA VAL A 121 -7.32 -5.37 12.58
C VAL A 121 -7.32 -4.25 11.54
N TYR A 122 -6.24 -3.48 11.51
CA TYR A 122 -6.06 -2.28 10.70
C TYR A 122 -5.10 -2.57 9.53
N ILE A 123 -5.48 -2.24 8.31
CA ILE A 123 -4.63 -2.40 7.12
C ILE A 123 -4.00 -1.06 6.74
N GLY A 124 -2.70 -1.08 6.43
CA GLY A 124 -1.87 0.10 6.12
C GLY A 124 -2.18 0.84 4.82
N PHE A 125 -3.46 0.98 4.42
CA PHE A 125 -3.86 1.76 3.25
C PHE A 125 -3.82 3.27 3.51
N ASN A 126 -2.60 3.80 3.65
CA ASN A 126 -2.36 5.20 4.01
C ASN A 126 -2.96 6.25 3.03
N MET A 127 -3.20 5.95 1.74
CA MET A 127 -3.73 6.95 0.79
C MET A 127 -5.13 7.44 1.17
N ARG A 128 -5.92 6.66 1.92
CA ARG A 128 -7.22 7.12 2.44
C ARG A 128 -7.09 8.31 3.39
N HIS A 129 -5.89 8.55 3.95
CA HIS A 129 -5.61 9.59 4.94
C HIS A 129 -4.88 10.82 4.37
N THR A 130 -4.57 10.85 3.08
CA THR A 130 -3.96 12.07 2.50
C THR A 130 -5.03 13.17 2.37
N PRO A 131 -4.74 14.43 2.71
CA PRO A 131 -5.70 15.53 2.58
C PRO A 131 -6.31 15.64 1.18
N VAL A 132 -5.50 15.42 0.13
CA VAL A 132 -5.94 15.46 -1.28
C VAL A 132 -7.05 14.44 -1.56
N HIS A 133 -6.83 13.17 -1.24
CA HIS A 133 -7.84 12.13 -1.48
C HIS A 133 -9.04 12.25 -0.52
N GLU A 134 -8.84 12.71 0.72
CA GLU A 134 -9.93 13.03 1.64
C GLU A 134 -10.83 14.14 1.09
N LYS A 135 -10.23 15.19 0.53
CA LYS A 135 -10.97 16.30 -0.08
C LYS A 135 -11.79 15.82 -1.27
N ILE A 136 -11.22 15.02 -2.16
CA ILE A 136 -11.95 14.41 -3.28
C ILE A 136 -13.11 13.55 -2.76
N PHE A 137 -12.85 12.68 -1.79
CA PHE A 137 -13.89 11.83 -1.18
C PHE A 137 -15.04 12.67 -0.61
N ASN A 138 -14.72 13.73 0.13
CA ASN A 138 -15.72 14.61 0.75
C ASN A 138 -16.57 15.35 -0.28
N LEU A 139 -15.98 15.84 -1.38
CA LEU A 139 -16.72 16.47 -2.49
C LEU A 139 -17.68 15.50 -3.19
N ILE A 140 -17.31 14.21 -3.28
CA ILE A 140 -18.19 13.16 -3.80
C ILE A 140 -19.32 12.90 -2.82
N ARG A 141 -19.01 12.72 -1.53
CA ARG A 141 -20.00 12.42 -0.48
C ARG A 141 -20.98 13.56 -0.24
N SER A 142 -20.55 14.82 -0.40
CA SER A 142 -21.44 15.99 -0.30
C SER A 142 -22.42 16.11 -1.47
N GLY A 143 -22.24 15.33 -2.54
CA GLY A 143 -23.07 15.37 -3.74
C GLY A 143 -22.69 16.50 -4.70
N GLU A 144 -21.61 17.23 -4.46
CA GLU A 144 -21.17 18.36 -5.29
C GLU A 144 -20.77 17.96 -6.71
N LEU A 145 -20.43 16.69 -6.94
CA LEU A 145 -20.17 16.14 -8.28
C LEU A 145 -21.43 15.58 -8.94
N GLY A 146 -22.54 15.46 -8.21
CA GLY A 146 -23.70 14.66 -8.63
C GLY A 146 -23.34 13.17 -8.70
N ARG A 147 -23.85 12.45 -9.70
CA ARG A 147 -23.51 11.04 -9.89
C ARG A 147 -22.14 10.91 -10.55
N VAL A 148 -21.20 10.27 -9.87
CA VAL A 148 -19.87 9.95 -10.44
C VAL A 148 -20.03 8.93 -11.58
N THR A 149 -19.26 9.11 -12.65
CA THR A 149 -19.29 8.26 -13.86
C THR A 149 -17.92 7.67 -14.18
N THR A 150 -16.86 8.45 -14.01
CA THR A 150 -15.50 8.06 -14.39
C THR A 150 -14.50 8.47 -13.31
N ILE A 151 -13.55 7.58 -13.05
CA ILE A 151 -12.36 7.85 -12.23
C ILE A 151 -11.11 7.54 -13.07
N GLU A 152 -10.14 8.43 -13.09
CA GLU A 152 -8.81 8.16 -13.62
C GLU A 152 -7.81 8.33 -12.48
N ALA A 153 -6.99 7.33 -12.22
CA ALA A 153 -5.94 7.36 -11.21
C ALA A 153 -4.58 7.01 -11.83
N ASN A 154 -3.56 7.80 -11.54
CA ASN A 154 -2.22 7.57 -12.07
C ASN A 154 -1.18 7.66 -10.95
N GLU A 155 -0.34 6.63 -10.84
CA GLU A 155 0.86 6.66 -10.02
C GLU A 155 2.11 6.72 -10.90
N TRP A 156 2.83 7.84 -10.79
CA TRP A 156 4.17 8.01 -11.33
C TRP A 156 5.15 7.91 -10.16
N TYR A 157 6.10 6.98 -10.23
CA TYR A 157 6.99 6.73 -9.09
C TYR A 157 8.46 6.69 -9.53
N ASN A 158 9.28 7.62 -9.03
CA ASN A 158 10.73 7.69 -9.32
C ASN A 158 11.57 6.72 -8.47
N GLY A 159 10.95 5.94 -7.58
CA GLY A 159 11.66 5.00 -6.71
C GLY A 159 11.67 3.55 -7.20
N GLY A 160 11.27 3.29 -8.44
CA GLY A 160 11.01 1.94 -8.97
C GLY A 160 12.15 0.94 -8.75
N LYS A 161 13.39 1.40 -8.90
CA LYS A 161 14.61 0.61 -8.63
C LYS A 161 14.60 -0.15 -7.30
N THR A 162 13.93 0.36 -6.27
CA THR A 162 13.85 -0.30 -4.96
C THR A 162 13.06 -1.62 -5.00
N TYR A 163 12.06 -1.74 -5.88
CA TYR A 163 11.30 -2.98 -6.06
C TYR A 163 12.14 -4.04 -6.78
N PHE A 164 12.97 -3.62 -7.73
CA PHE A 164 13.79 -4.53 -8.55
C PHE A 164 15.09 -5.00 -7.88
N ARG A 165 15.53 -4.35 -6.78
CA ARG A 165 16.70 -4.78 -5.97
C ARG A 165 16.33 -5.70 -4.81
N ARG A 166 15.06 -5.77 -4.43
CA ARG A 166 14.60 -6.50 -3.24
C ARG A 166 13.77 -7.72 -3.64
N TRP A 167 13.18 -8.39 -2.65
CA TRP A 167 12.28 -9.53 -2.84
C TRP A 167 11.06 -9.23 -3.70
N HIS A 168 10.64 -7.96 -3.77
CA HIS A 168 9.49 -7.51 -4.56
C HIS A 168 9.60 -7.83 -6.06
N ARG A 169 10.84 -7.98 -6.58
CA ARG A 169 11.09 -8.33 -7.98
C ARG A 169 10.61 -9.73 -8.36
N LEU A 170 10.32 -10.57 -7.36
CA LEU A 170 9.86 -11.94 -7.51
C LEU A 170 8.41 -12.04 -7.01
N ARG A 171 7.49 -12.41 -7.91
CA ARG A 171 6.04 -12.55 -7.66
C ARG A 171 5.76 -13.49 -6.50
N ARG A 172 6.58 -14.52 -6.29
CA ARG A 172 6.43 -15.44 -5.14
C ARG A 172 6.52 -14.77 -3.77
N PHE A 173 7.16 -13.59 -3.67
CA PHE A 173 7.32 -12.86 -2.40
C PHE A 173 6.41 -11.64 -2.26
N GLY A 174 5.97 -11.02 -3.35
CA GLY A 174 5.17 -9.79 -3.31
C GLY A 174 3.97 -9.75 -4.25
N GLY A 175 3.69 -10.82 -4.99
CA GLY A 175 2.61 -10.89 -5.99
C GLY A 175 2.81 -10.01 -7.23
N GLY A 176 4.00 -9.42 -7.41
CA GLY A 176 4.28 -8.45 -8.47
C GLY A 176 3.72 -7.06 -8.16
N LEU A 177 3.99 -6.08 -9.02
CA LEU A 177 3.61 -4.68 -8.76
C LEU A 177 2.09 -4.47 -8.63
N TRP A 178 1.25 -5.30 -9.25
CA TRP A 178 -0.19 -5.22 -9.04
C TRP A 178 -0.59 -5.43 -7.57
N LEU A 179 0.14 -6.29 -6.85
CA LEU A 179 -0.12 -6.58 -5.45
C LEU A 179 0.73 -5.70 -4.53
N THR A 180 2.05 -5.83 -4.55
CA THR A 180 2.91 -5.13 -3.56
C THR A 180 2.80 -3.61 -3.62
N LYS A 181 2.54 -3.06 -4.82
CA LYS A 181 2.46 -1.62 -5.06
C LYS A 181 1.01 -1.16 -5.22
N ALA A 182 0.30 -1.70 -6.20
CA ALA A 182 -0.98 -1.19 -6.63
C ALA A 182 -2.18 -1.67 -5.79
N CYS A 183 -2.02 -2.62 -4.85
CA CYS A 183 -3.13 -2.97 -3.93
C CYS A 183 -3.69 -1.75 -3.20
N HIS A 184 -2.79 -0.81 -2.90
CA HIS A 184 -3.10 0.46 -2.28
C HIS A 184 -3.92 1.40 -3.15
N ASP A 185 -3.60 1.45 -4.44
CA ASP A 185 -4.33 2.27 -5.39
C ASP A 185 -5.66 1.61 -5.80
N PHE A 186 -5.72 0.27 -5.87
CA PHE A 186 -6.99 -0.45 -6.05
C PHE A 186 -7.95 -0.25 -4.87
N ASP A 187 -7.41 -0.25 -3.64
CA ASP A 187 -8.14 0.14 -2.44
C ASP A 187 -8.69 1.58 -2.58
N LEU A 188 -7.81 2.54 -2.88
CA LEU A 188 -8.14 3.95 -3.01
C LEU A 188 -9.21 4.20 -4.08
N VAL A 189 -9.03 3.68 -5.29
CA VAL A 189 -9.98 3.85 -6.41
C VAL A 189 -11.34 3.25 -6.04
N THR A 190 -11.36 2.10 -5.36
CA THR A 190 -12.60 1.46 -4.90
C THR A 190 -13.27 2.25 -3.78
N TRP A 191 -12.50 2.81 -2.85
CA TRP A 191 -13.02 3.69 -1.81
C TRP A 191 -13.70 4.95 -2.39
N ILE A 192 -13.07 5.56 -3.39
CA ILE A 192 -13.60 6.73 -4.12
C ILE A 192 -14.84 6.36 -4.95
N ALA A 193 -14.83 5.21 -5.63
CA ALA A 193 -15.96 4.72 -6.41
C ALA A 193 -17.18 4.42 -5.51
N GLY A 194 -16.96 3.93 -4.30
CA GLY A 194 -18.02 3.60 -3.34
C GLY A 194 -19.00 2.52 -3.83
N GLY A 195 -18.62 1.75 -4.85
CA GLY A 195 -19.36 0.60 -5.39
C GLY A 195 -18.50 -0.66 -5.32
N ARG A 196 -19.10 -1.81 -5.66
CA ARG A 196 -18.35 -3.07 -5.73
C ARG A 196 -17.77 -3.25 -7.13
N PRO A 197 -16.47 -3.56 -7.28
CA PRO A 197 -15.89 -3.84 -8.57
C PRO A 197 -16.50 -5.14 -9.15
N THR A 198 -16.80 -5.13 -10.44
CA THR A 198 -17.47 -6.22 -11.17
C THR A 198 -16.57 -6.86 -12.21
N SER A 199 -15.63 -6.11 -12.79
CA SER A 199 -14.62 -6.67 -13.69
C SER A 199 -13.36 -5.82 -13.74
N ILE A 200 -12.27 -6.44 -14.16
CA ILE A 200 -10.98 -5.78 -14.40
C ILE A 200 -10.36 -6.29 -15.69
N TYR A 201 -9.79 -5.37 -16.47
CA TYR A 201 -8.87 -5.66 -17.57
C TYR A 201 -7.53 -4.98 -17.29
N ALA A 202 -6.42 -5.70 -17.39
CA ALA A 202 -5.10 -5.13 -17.16
C ALA A 202 -4.12 -5.54 -18.26
N VAL A 203 -3.15 -4.66 -18.50
CA VAL A 203 -1.98 -4.89 -19.35
C VAL A 203 -0.75 -4.39 -18.63
N ASP A 204 0.35 -5.12 -18.72
CA ASP A 204 1.62 -4.71 -18.13
C ASP A 204 2.81 -5.23 -18.94
N SER A 205 3.98 -4.64 -18.67
CA SER A 205 5.23 -5.06 -19.26
C SER A 205 6.40 -4.69 -18.36
N LEU A 206 7.39 -5.57 -18.28
CA LEU A 206 8.73 -5.20 -17.87
C LEU A 206 9.41 -4.56 -19.09
N SER A 207 9.33 -3.24 -19.26
CA SER A 207 9.82 -2.55 -20.46
C SER A 207 11.24 -2.00 -20.32
N HIS A 208 11.61 -1.53 -19.14
CA HIS A 208 12.89 -0.88 -18.87
C HIS A 208 13.85 -1.81 -18.14
N TYR A 209 13.52 -2.32 -16.94
CA TYR A 209 14.46 -3.10 -16.11
C TYR A 209 14.70 -4.54 -16.59
N ARG A 210 14.72 -4.76 -17.90
CA ARG A 210 15.02 -6.04 -18.57
C ARG A 210 16.46 -6.47 -18.33
N HIS A 211 16.75 -7.73 -18.65
CA HIS A 211 18.13 -8.22 -18.58
C HIS A 211 19.04 -7.43 -19.54
N ARG A 212 20.23 -7.05 -19.07
CA ARG A 212 21.30 -6.47 -19.89
C ARG A 212 22.51 -7.38 -19.86
N ALA A 213 23.00 -7.79 -21.04
CA ALA A 213 24.22 -8.60 -21.12
C ALA A 213 25.44 -7.78 -20.70
N GLY A 214 26.48 -8.46 -20.19
CA GLY A 214 27.79 -7.86 -19.89
C GLY A 214 27.89 -7.09 -18.56
N VAL A 215 26.82 -7.00 -17.76
CA VAL A 215 26.89 -6.41 -16.42
C VAL A 215 27.11 -7.45 -15.32
N GLY A 216 27.85 -7.06 -14.30
CA GLY A 216 28.10 -7.90 -13.11
C GLY A 216 26.83 -8.16 -12.27
N PRO A 217 26.92 -9.08 -11.30
CA PRO A 217 25.79 -9.44 -10.44
C PRO A 217 25.48 -8.39 -9.36
N ARG A 218 26.44 -7.51 -9.03
CA ARG A 218 26.32 -6.44 -8.04
C ARG A 218 26.78 -5.11 -8.61
N CYS A 219 26.26 -4.02 -8.06
CA CYS A 219 26.66 -2.69 -8.48
C CYS A 219 28.08 -2.35 -8.02
N ARG A 220 28.46 -2.57 -6.76
CA ARG A 220 29.77 -2.09 -6.23
C ARG A 220 30.99 -2.60 -7.04
N ASP A 221 30.86 -3.80 -7.60
CA ASP A 221 31.88 -4.50 -8.40
C ASP A 221 31.67 -4.37 -9.92
N CYS A 222 30.70 -3.57 -10.36
CA CYS A 222 30.34 -3.48 -11.77
C CYS A 222 31.35 -2.62 -12.55
N ALA A 223 31.82 -3.14 -13.69
CA ALA A 223 32.68 -2.40 -14.62
C ALA A 223 32.00 -1.13 -15.19
N GLU A 224 30.66 -1.14 -15.28
CA GLU A 224 29.84 -0.05 -15.84
C GLU A 224 29.44 1.02 -14.81
N LYS A 225 29.98 1.00 -13.59
CA LYS A 225 29.49 1.88 -12.50
C LYS A 225 29.64 3.38 -12.78
N ALA A 226 30.60 3.77 -13.61
CA ALA A 226 30.85 5.18 -13.95
C ALA A 226 29.79 5.77 -14.91
N THR A 227 29.10 4.93 -15.69
CA THR A 227 28.20 5.36 -16.76
C THR A 227 26.76 4.88 -16.55
N CYS A 228 26.53 3.91 -15.67
CA CYS A 228 25.20 3.37 -15.40
C CYS A 228 24.35 4.39 -14.61
N PRO A 229 23.26 4.95 -15.19
CA PRO A 229 22.43 5.96 -14.51
C PRO A 229 21.74 5.42 -13.25
N ASP A 230 21.52 4.10 -13.19
CA ASP A 230 20.92 3.42 -12.05
C ASP A 230 21.96 2.76 -11.13
N TYR A 231 23.24 3.15 -11.21
CA TYR A 231 24.25 2.67 -10.26
C TYR A 231 23.84 2.96 -8.81
N TYR A 232 24.07 2.00 -7.93
CA TYR A 232 23.82 2.13 -6.50
C TYR A 232 24.99 1.55 -5.73
N ASP A 233 25.61 2.37 -4.89
CA ASP A 233 26.71 1.97 -4.04
C ASP A 233 26.23 1.90 -2.60
N ILE A 234 26.09 0.69 -2.08
CA ILE A 234 25.69 0.47 -0.68
C ILE A 234 26.77 0.94 0.31
N ASN A 235 28.02 1.08 -0.13
CA ASN A 235 29.11 1.58 0.72
C ASN A 235 29.15 3.12 0.77
N LYS A 236 28.40 3.81 -0.09
CA LYS A 236 28.34 5.27 -0.07
C LYS A 236 27.38 5.73 1.04
N PRO A 237 27.87 6.47 2.06
CA PRO A 237 26.99 6.99 3.11
C PRO A 237 26.02 8.05 2.56
N TYR A 238 24.88 8.16 3.24
CA TYR A 238 23.92 9.24 3.03
C TYR A 238 24.12 10.35 4.05
N GLU A 239 23.96 11.61 3.61
CA GLU A 239 23.91 12.75 4.52
C GLU A 239 22.59 12.79 5.31
N HIS A 240 21.50 12.34 4.71
CA HIS A 240 20.19 12.31 5.36
C HIS A 240 20.13 11.22 6.44
N PRO A 241 19.90 11.55 7.73
CA PRO A 241 20.02 10.59 8.83
C PRO A 241 19.16 9.33 8.66
N LEU A 242 17.89 9.46 8.29
CA LEU A 242 17.02 8.29 8.08
C LEU A 242 17.48 7.38 6.92
N MET A 243 18.04 7.97 5.86
CA MET A 243 18.55 7.20 4.72
C MET A 243 19.85 6.48 5.10
N GLU A 244 20.67 7.10 5.94
CA GLU A 244 21.87 6.47 6.48
C GLU A 244 21.53 5.34 7.45
N THR A 245 20.53 5.50 8.31
CA THR A 245 20.00 4.43 9.15
C THR A 245 19.49 3.27 8.32
N TYR A 246 18.71 3.55 7.27
CA TYR A 246 18.25 2.51 6.34
C TYR A 246 19.42 1.79 5.65
N ARG A 247 20.44 2.53 5.21
CA ARG A 247 21.66 1.96 4.62
C ARG A 247 22.40 1.05 5.62
N ASN A 248 22.53 1.48 6.87
CA ASN A 248 23.17 0.69 7.93
C ASN A 248 22.39 -0.58 8.27
N MET A 249 21.05 -0.54 8.23
CA MET A 249 20.21 -1.73 8.31
C MET A 249 20.47 -2.68 7.13
N GLN A 250 20.53 -2.14 5.90
CA GLN A 250 20.78 -2.93 4.71
C GLN A 250 22.15 -3.62 4.74
N LEU A 251 23.18 -2.99 5.31
CA LEU A 251 24.49 -3.60 5.50
C LEU A 251 24.43 -4.85 6.40
N GLN A 252 23.54 -4.90 7.39
CA GLN A 252 23.36 -6.11 8.24
C GLN A 252 22.73 -7.27 7.47
N MET A 253 22.08 -7.00 6.33
CA MET A 253 21.40 -7.98 5.48
C MET A 253 22.26 -8.45 4.30
N ASP A 254 23.47 -7.91 4.13
CA ASP A 254 24.34 -8.19 2.98
C ASP A 254 25.07 -9.54 3.10
N GLN A 255 24.30 -10.63 3.05
CA GLN A 255 24.80 -11.98 3.33
C GLN A 255 24.96 -12.85 2.06
N SER A 256 24.34 -12.47 0.94
CA SER A 256 24.41 -13.23 -0.31
C SER A 256 24.20 -12.35 -1.53
N VAL A 257 24.64 -12.80 -2.72
CA VAL A 257 24.46 -12.05 -3.98
C VAL A 257 22.98 -11.90 -4.34
N GLU A 258 22.16 -12.93 -4.15
CA GLU A 258 20.73 -12.91 -4.48
C GLU A 258 19.96 -11.89 -3.64
N TRP A 259 20.41 -11.63 -2.41
CA TRP A 259 19.76 -10.76 -1.44
C TRP A 259 20.57 -9.50 -1.12
N ALA A 260 21.62 -9.25 -1.90
CA ALA A 260 22.47 -8.09 -1.75
C ALA A 260 21.66 -6.80 -1.95
N PRO A 261 21.79 -5.79 -1.05
CA PRO A 261 21.15 -4.49 -1.23
C PRO A 261 21.53 -3.81 -2.55
N ASP A 262 22.74 -4.10 -3.05
CA ASP A 262 23.30 -3.57 -4.30
C ASP A 262 23.28 -4.57 -5.46
N ILE A 263 22.43 -5.61 -5.42
CA ILE A 263 22.22 -6.51 -6.55
C ILE A 263 21.93 -5.72 -7.84
N CYS A 264 22.54 -6.13 -8.95
CA CYS A 264 22.41 -5.42 -10.22
C CYS A 264 20.98 -5.51 -10.75
N LEU A 265 20.32 -4.35 -10.91
CA LEU A 265 18.98 -4.23 -11.48
C LEU A 265 18.82 -4.95 -12.81
N TRP A 266 19.86 -4.90 -13.64
CA TRP A 266 19.88 -5.42 -14.99
C TRP A 266 20.28 -6.90 -15.07
N ASN A 267 20.83 -7.46 -13.99
CA ASN A 267 21.32 -8.84 -13.95
C ASN A 267 20.77 -9.61 -12.73
N SER A 268 19.57 -9.24 -12.28
CA SER A 268 18.82 -9.97 -11.26
C SER A 268 17.67 -10.76 -11.90
N ALA A 269 17.40 -11.95 -11.35
CA ALA A 269 16.17 -12.67 -11.64
C ALA A 269 14.96 -11.84 -11.19
N LYS A 270 13.95 -11.75 -12.06
CA LYS A 270 12.71 -11.00 -11.83
C LYS A 270 11.61 -11.51 -12.74
N ASP A 271 10.38 -11.48 -12.24
CA ASP A 271 9.17 -11.92 -12.94
C ASP A 271 7.99 -10.92 -12.72
N THR A 272 8.29 -9.69 -12.30
CA THR A 272 7.35 -8.57 -12.22
C THR A 272 7.53 -7.59 -13.39
N PHE A 273 6.56 -6.70 -13.59
CA PHE A 273 6.57 -5.62 -14.57
C PHE A 273 7.06 -4.29 -13.97
N ASP A 274 7.32 -3.27 -14.79
CA ASP A 274 7.71 -1.90 -14.35
C ASP A 274 6.72 -0.79 -14.79
N ASN A 275 5.83 -1.10 -15.72
CA ASN A 275 4.70 -0.23 -16.08
C ASN A 275 3.47 -1.06 -16.46
N GLY A 276 2.29 -0.59 -16.09
CA GLY A 276 1.03 -1.26 -16.35
C GLY A 276 -0.18 -0.34 -16.23
N MET A 277 -1.28 -0.76 -16.84
CA MET A 277 -2.58 -0.07 -16.79
C MET A 277 -3.69 -1.08 -16.53
N ALA A 278 -4.71 -0.66 -15.77
CA ALA A 278 -5.91 -1.44 -15.52
C ALA A 278 -7.17 -0.60 -15.74
N ILE A 279 -8.24 -1.23 -16.20
CA ILE A 279 -9.59 -0.67 -16.31
C ILE A 279 -10.52 -1.51 -15.44
N LEU A 280 -11.30 -0.86 -14.58
CA LEU A 280 -12.25 -1.47 -13.67
C LEU A 280 -13.67 -1.01 -13.97
N THR A 281 -14.64 -1.90 -13.80
CA THR A 281 -16.08 -1.56 -13.79
C THR A 281 -16.67 -1.83 -12.42
N TYR A 282 -17.68 -1.05 -12.03
CA TYR A 282 -18.37 -1.17 -10.75
C TYR A 282 -19.87 -1.46 -10.93
N ASP A 283 -20.52 -1.98 -9.89
CA ASP A 283 -21.96 -2.27 -9.88
C ASP A 283 -22.86 -1.02 -9.85
N ASN A 284 -22.27 0.15 -9.58
CA ASN A 284 -22.93 1.45 -9.57
C ASN A 284 -22.70 2.27 -10.87
N ASP A 285 -22.35 1.60 -11.98
CA ASP A 285 -22.11 2.18 -13.31
C ASP A 285 -20.86 3.11 -13.40
N ILE A 286 -19.98 3.08 -12.40
CA ILE A 286 -18.68 3.75 -12.47
C ILE A 286 -17.68 2.91 -13.27
N ARG A 287 -16.87 3.60 -14.09
CA ARG A 287 -15.71 3.03 -14.78
C ARG A 287 -14.46 3.72 -14.22
N ALA A 288 -13.43 2.96 -13.92
CA ALA A 288 -12.17 3.52 -13.46
C ALA A 288 -11.00 3.06 -14.35
N SER A 289 -10.01 3.91 -14.53
CA SER A 289 -8.69 3.52 -15.03
C SER A 289 -7.64 3.77 -13.95
N TYR A 290 -6.66 2.88 -13.90
CA TYR A 290 -5.48 3.02 -13.04
C TYR A 290 -4.21 2.78 -13.86
N THR A 291 -3.25 3.70 -13.75
CA THR A 291 -1.91 3.55 -14.31
C THR A 291 -0.89 3.45 -13.18
N VAL A 292 0.03 2.50 -13.28
CA VAL A 292 1.24 2.46 -12.45
C VAL A 292 2.46 2.47 -13.34
N ASN A 293 3.39 3.39 -13.08
CA ASN A 293 4.65 3.43 -13.79
C ASN A 293 5.78 3.84 -12.83
N VAL A 294 6.71 2.92 -12.65
CA VAL A 294 7.82 3.07 -11.69
C VAL A 294 9.09 3.68 -12.31
N LEU A 295 8.94 4.24 -13.51
CA LEU A 295 9.95 5.01 -14.25
C LEU A 295 9.60 6.51 -14.29
N GLY A 296 8.62 6.94 -13.48
CA GLY A 296 8.21 8.34 -13.45
C GLY A 296 9.37 9.25 -13.08
N ALA A 297 9.64 10.29 -13.87
CA ALA A 297 10.67 11.28 -13.55
C ALA A 297 10.31 12.12 -12.30
N ARG A 298 9.01 12.18 -11.98
CA ARG A 298 8.44 12.76 -10.76
C ARG A 298 7.68 11.67 -10.02
N THR A 299 7.77 11.69 -8.69
CA THR A 299 6.88 10.92 -7.83
C THR A 299 5.61 11.73 -7.60
N THR A 300 4.45 11.22 -8.00
CA THR A 300 3.15 11.81 -7.65
C THR A 300 2.03 10.79 -7.86
N ARG A 301 0.90 11.03 -7.21
CA ARG A 301 -0.37 10.38 -7.51
C ARG A 301 -1.37 11.42 -7.96
N GLN A 302 -1.99 11.16 -9.10
CA GLN A 302 -2.98 12.03 -9.70
C GLN A 302 -4.32 11.31 -9.76
N MET A 303 -5.39 12.02 -9.48
CA MET A 303 -6.74 11.48 -9.57
C MET A 303 -7.67 12.47 -10.24
N LYS A 304 -8.43 12.02 -11.23
CA LYS A 304 -9.53 12.78 -11.82
C LYS A 304 -10.83 12.04 -11.57
N VAL A 305 -11.85 12.77 -11.12
CA VAL A 305 -13.19 12.20 -10.91
C VAL A 305 -14.21 13.06 -11.63
N VAL A 306 -14.99 12.44 -12.51
CA VAL A 306 -16.02 13.11 -13.31
C VAL A 306 -17.39 12.67 -12.85
N GLY A 307 -18.18 13.61 -12.34
CA GLY A 307 -19.59 13.43 -12.07
C GLY A 307 -20.49 14.21 -13.03
N THR A 308 -21.80 14.03 -12.88
CA THR A 308 -22.79 14.66 -13.75
C THR A 308 -22.82 16.18 -13.63
N LEU A 309 -22.43 16.74 -12.48
CA LEU A 309 -22.49 18.17 -12.17
C LEU A 309 -21.12 18.85 -12.12
N ALA A 310 -20.05 18.11 -11.81
CA ALA A 310 -18.71 18.67 -11.69
C ALA A 310 -17.62 17.61 -11.92
N MET A 311 -16.40 18.10 -12.14
CA MET A 311 -15.18 17.31 -12.24
C MET A 311 -14.16 17.82 -11.21
N VAL A 312 -13.37 16.91 -10.65
CA VAL A 312 -12.22 17.27 -9.82
C VAL A 312 -10.93 16.65 -10.35
N GLU A 313 -9.83 17.36 -10.18
CA GLU A 313 -8.47 16.89 -10.43
C GLU A 313 -7.62 17.10 -9.18
N GLY A 314 -7.10 16.04 -8.60
CA GLY A 314 -6.15 16.09 -7.48
C GLY A 314 -4.76 15.67 -7.91
N ASP A 315 -3.75 16.31 -7.33
CA ASP A 315 -2.34 15.89 -7.41
C ASP A 315 -1.78 15.87 -5.99
N LEU A 316 -1.34 14.70 -5.56
CA LEU A 316 -0.87 14.46 -4.19
C LEU A 316 0.39 15.26 -3.87
N GLU A 317 1.32 15.35 -4.82
CA GLU A 317 2.63 15.99 -4.62
C GLU A 317 2.53 17.51 -4.68
N GLU A 318 1.60 18.05 -5.48
CA GLU A 318 1.28 19.49 -5.45
C GLU A 318 0.42 19.88 -4.25
N GLY A 319 -0.21 18.90 -3.58
CA GLY A 319 -1.10 19.18 -2.45
C GLY A 319 -2.36 19.95 -2.85
N VAL A 320 -2.87 19.75 -4.07
CA VAL A 320 -4.00 20.52 -4.60
C VAL A 320 -5.15 19.66 -5.08
N VAL A 321 -6.37 20.18 -4.96
CA VAL A 321 -7.57 19.69 -5.65
C VAL A 321 -8.22 20.82 -6.42
N LYS A 322 -8.32 20.68 -7.74
CA LYS A 322 -9.01 21.61 -8.64
C LYS A 322 -10.43 21.10 -8.86
N TYR A 323 -11.42 21.96 -8.67
CA TYR A 323 -12.84 21.67 -8.87
C TYR A 323 -13.36 22.49 -10.05
N TYR A 324 -14.09 21.82 -10.94
CA TYR A 324 -14.66 22.38 -12.16
C TYR A 324 -16.15 22.09 -12.21
N HIS A 325 -16.99 23.12 -12.05
CA HIS A 325 -18.43 22.95 -12.16
C HIS A 325 -18.84 22.91 -13.64
N ARG A 326 -19.69 21.96 -14.01
CA ARG A 326 -20.02 21.69 -15.43
C ARG A 326 -20.83 22.79 -16.10
N HIS A 327 -21.64 23.51 -15.33
CA HIS A 327 -22.64 24.46 -15.84
C HIS A 327 -22.43 25.90 -15.34
N ASP A 328 -21.33 26.16 -14.61
CA ASP A 328 -21.08 27.48 -14.02
C ASP A 328 -19.58 27.65 -13.77
N GLU A 329 -18.86 28.27 -14.70
CA GLU A 329 -17.42 28.50 -14.58
C GLU A 329 -17.05 29.39 -13.37
N GLY A 330 -17.99 30.22 -12.89
CA GLY A 330 -17.81 31.04 -11.69
C GLY A 330 -17.69 30.24 -10.40
N ARG A 331 -17.93 28.93 -10.45
CA ARG A 331 -17.81 27.99 -9.32
C ARG A 331 -16.58 27.09 -9.39
N ASN A 332 -15.65 27.38 -10.31
CA ASN A 332 -14.36 26.68 -10.33
C ASN A 332 -13.50 27.13 -9.16
N TRP A 333 -12.85 26.20 -8.48
CA TRP A 333 -12.05 26.50 -7.29
C TRP A 333 -10.80 25.62 -7.21
N VAL A 334 -9.77 26.12 -6.53
CA VAL A 334 -8.58 25.34 -6.19
C VAL A 334 -8.46 25.25 -4.69
N TYR A 335 -8.53 24.04 -4.15
CA TYR A 335 -8.21 23.76 -2.76
C TYR A 335 -6.69 23.52 -2.66
N ASP A 336 -5.98 24.46 -2.04
CA ASP A 336 -4.59 24.30 -1.62
C ASP A 336 -4.58 23.65 -0.23
N LEU A 337 -4.00 22.46 -0.14
CA LEU A 337 -3.99 21.63 1.05
C LEU A 337 -2.58 21.49 1.63
N ASN A 338 -1.59 22.25 1.14
CA ASN A 338 -0.20 22.13 1.59
C ASN A 338 -0.04 22.36 3.09
N ALA A 339 -0.85 23.25 3.69
CA ALA A 339 -0.84 23.49 5.13
C ALA A 339 -1.36 22.31 5.96
N GLU A 340 -2.03 21.33 5.34
CA GLU A 340 -2.55 20.13 6.00
C GLU A 340 -1.63 18.90 5.86
N ILE A 341 -0.55 19.05 5.08
CA ILE A 341 0.39 17.97 4.73
C ILE A 341 1.60 18.03 5.67
N GLU A 342 1.63 17.11 6.64
CA GLU A 342 2.75 16.94 7.56
C GLU A 342 3.23 15.47 7.57
N GLY A 343 4.55 15.26 7.52
CA GLY A 343 5.13 13.92 7.55
C GLY A 343 5.12 13.18 6.20
N GLY A 344 5.19 11.85 6.26
CA GLY A 344 5.38 10.98 5.09
C GLY A 344 4.13 10.77 4.24
N HIS A 345 4.35 10.51 2.94
CA HIS A 345 3.32 10.15 1.97
C HIS A 345 2.17 11.17 1.85
N GLY A 346 2.50 12.46 1.80
CA GLY A 346 1.50 13.52 1.62
C GLY A 346 0.57 13.69 2.83
N GLY A 347 1.08 13.56 4.05
CA GLY A 347 0.31 13.77 5.28
C GLY A 347 -0.34 12.52 5.87
N ALA A 348 -0.23 11.39 5.18
CA ALA A 348 -1.03 10.20 5.49
C ALA A 348 -0.56 9.43 6.72
N ASP A 349 0.76 9.31 6.92
CA ASP A 349 1.31 8.35 7.90
C ASP A 349 0.96 8.74 9.35
N GLU A 350 1.02 10.03 9.66
CA GLU A 350 0.68 10.53 11.00
C GLU A 350 -0.82 10.36 11.28
N ARG A 351 -1.67 10.72 10.31
CA ARG A 351 -3.13 10.59 10.41
C ARG A 351 -3.53 9.12 10.56
N LEU A 352 -2.88 8.22 9.83
CA LEU A 352 -3.09 6.78 9.93
C LEU A 352 -2.70 6.23 11.31
N MET A 353 -1.55 6.64 11.87
CA MET A 353 -1.15 6.19 13.21
C MET A 353 -2.12 6.68 14.28
N ARG A 354 -2.59 7.92 14.19
CA ARG A 354 -3.59 8.47 15.11
C ARG A 354 -4.95 7.77 14.98
N ASP A 355 -5.37 7.44 13.76
CA ASP A 355 -6.60 6.65 13.54
C ASP A 355 -6.48 5.24 14.10
N PHE A 356 -5.32 4.58 13.92
CA PHE A 356 -5.05 3.28 14.55
C PHE A 356 -5.14 3.36 16.08
N LEU A 357 -4.51 4.36 16.70
CA LEU A 357 -4.60 4.60 18.15
C LEU A 357 -6.05 4.81 18.61
N HIS A 358 -6.81 5.60 17.86
CA HIS A 358 -8.22 5.84 18.15
C HIS A 358 -9.02 4.53 18.10
N CYS A 359 -8.85 3.72 17.06
CA CYS A 359 -9.52 2.43 16.92
C CYS A 359 -9.17 1.50 18.08
N CYS A 360 -7.89 1.34 18.43
CA CYS A 360 -7.45 0.52 19.56
C CYS A 360 -8.08 0.97 20.90
N ARG A 361 -8.19 2.28 21.13
CA ARG A 361 -8.72 2.81 22.40
C ARG A 361 -10.25 2.72 22.53
N THR A 362 -10.95 2.73 21.41
CA THR A 362 -12.42 2.89 21.40
C THR A 362 -13.16 1.67 20.88
N GLY A 363 -12.46 0.74 20.21
CA GLY A 363 -13.07 -0.35 19.44
C GLY A 363 -13.77 0.13 18.17
N ALA A 364 -13.56 1.38 17.74
CA ALA A 364 -14.11 1.88 16.49
C ALA A 364 -13.62 1.07 15.29
N ALA A 365 -14.47 0.95 14.27
CA ALA A 365 -14.09 0.28 13.04
C ALA A 365 -12.99 1.07 12.32
N PRO A 366 -11.91 0.41 11.87
CA PRO A 366 -10.83 1.07 11.15
C PRO A 366 -11.31 1.60 9.80
N ARG A 367 -10.71 2.69 9.33
CA ARG A 367 -10.99 3.22 7.99
C ARG A 367 -10.66 2.24 6.87
N SER A 368 -9.70 1.34 7.10
CA SER A 368 -9.35 0.22 6.22
C SER A 368 -9.10 -1.02 7.05
N GLY A 369 -10.02 -1.99 6.96
CA GLY A 369 -9.96 -3.24 7.70
C GLY A 369 -9.78 -4.45 6.79
N LEU A 370 -10.16 -5.61 7.32
CA LEU A 370 -10.02 -6.91 6.64
C LEU A 370 -10.75 -6.99 5.29
N ALA A 371 -11.94 -6.41 5.19
CA ALA A 371 -12.74 -6.45 3.97
C ALA A 371 -12.05 -5.68 2.83
N GLU A 372 -11.56 -4.47 3.12
CA GLU A 372 -10.78 -3.66 2.19
C GLU A 372 -9.47 -4.37 1.82
N GLY A 373 -8.77 -4.92 2.82
CA GLY A 373 -7.51 -5.65 2.63
C GLY A 373 -7.67 -6.83 1.68
N ARG A 374 -8.68 -7.67 1.89
CA ARG A 374 -8.97 -8.83 1.04
C ARG A 374 -9.38 -8.40 -0.36
N LEU A 375 -10.23 -7.39 -0.50
CA LEU A 375 -10.68 -6.91 -1.81
C LEU A 375 -9.52 -6.35 -2.65
N ALA A 376 -8.59 -5.64 -2.02
CA ALA A 376 -7.39 -5.17 -2.68
C ALA A 376 -6.54 -6.34 -3.22
N VAL A 377 -6.34 -7.40 -2.43
CA VAL A 377 -5.63 -8.62 -2.86
C VAL A 377 -6.37 -9.32 -4.00
N GLU A 378 -7.70 -9.39 -3.95
CA GLU A 378 -8.54 -9.95 -5.03
C GLU A 378 -8.35 -9.17 -6.34
N LEU A 379 -8.44 -7.84 -6.27
CA LEU A 379 -8.24 -6.96 -7.43
C LEU A 379 -6.82 -7.09 -8.01
N SER A 380 -5.80 -7.09 -7.16
CA SER A 380 -4.41 -7.28 -7.57
C SER A 380 -4.17 -8.64 -8.25
N THR A 381 -4.76 -9.70 -7.70
CA THR A 381 -4.68 -11.05 -8.28
C THR A 381 -5.42 -11.13 -9.61
N ALA A 382 -6.60 -10.50 -9.69
CA ALA A 382 -7.38 -10.43 -10.92
C ALA A 382 -6.70 -9.58 -12.01
N ALA A 383 -6.06 -8.47 -11.65
CA ALA A 383 -5.25 -7.66 -12.57
C ALA A 383 -4.10 -8.49 -13.15
N THR A 384 -3.36 -9.18 -12.29
CA THR A 384 -2.26 -10.07 -12.69
C THR A 384 -2.76 -11.15 -13.65
N ARG A 385 -3.86 -11.83 -13.32
CA ARG A 385 -4.46 -12.85 -14.18
C ARG A 385 -4.97 -12.28 -15.50
N SER A 386 -5.51 -11.06 -15.48
CA SER A 386 -5.99 -10.37 -16.69
C SER A 386 -4.84 -10.09 -17.65
N ALA A 387 -3.72 -9.56 -17.15
CA ALA A 387 -2.53 -9.29 -17.94
C ALA A 387 -1.88 -10.57 -18.47
N ASP A 388 -1.73 -11.60 -17.63
CA ASP A 388 -1.16 -12.90 -18.03
C ASP A 388 -1.99 -13.58 -19.14
N LEU A 389 -3.32 -13.40 -19.14
CA LEU A 389 -4.25 -14.05 -20.08
C LEU A 389 -4.72 -13.16 -21.24
N GLY A 390 -4.46 -11.85 -21.20
CA GLY A 390 -4.96 -10.87 -22.18
C GLY A 390 -6.49 -10.77 -22.26
N GLN A 391 -7.21 -10.94 -21.13
CA GLN A 391 -8.68 -10.96 -21.10
C GLN A 391 -9.26 -10.29 -19.86
N ILE A 392 -10.54 -9.91 -19.95
CA ILE A 392 -11.31 -9.36 -18.82
C ILE A 392 -11.51 -10.47 -17.77
N ILE A 393 -11.28 -10.14 -16.50
CA ILE A 393 -11.61 -10.98 -15.35
C ILE A 393 -12.86 -10.44 -14.68
N HIS A 394 -13.92 -11.25 -14.66
CA HIS A 394 -15.16 -10.94 -13.95
C HIS A 394 -15.04 -11.36 -12.47
N LEU A 395 -15.30 -10.43 -11.57
CA LEU A 395 -15.28 -10.66 -10.13
C LEU A 395 -16.64 -11.22 -9.69
N ASN A 396 -16.65 -12.14 -8.72
CA ASN A 396 -17.87 -12.78 -8.20
C ASN A 396 -18.73 -13.58 -9.21
N GLY A 397 -18.15 -14.11 -10.29
CA GLY A 397 -18.81 -15.10 -11.15
C GLY A 397 -20.02 -14.58 -11.97
N ARG A 398 -20.31 -13.28 -11.94
CA ARG A 398 -21.34 -12.69 -12.80
C ARG A 398 -20.75 -12.42 -14.19
N SER A 399 -20.86 -13.40 -15.08
CA SER A 399 -20.69 -13.11 -16.51
C SER A 399 -21.78 -12.13 -16.97
N PRO A 400 -21.53 -11.29 -18.00
CA PRO A 400 -22.54 -10.39 -18.55
C PRO A 400 -23.83 -11.10 -19.00
N GLN A 401 -23.75 -12.40 -19.28
CA GLN A 401 -24.90 -13.23 -19.67
C GLN A 401 -25.93 -13.39 -18.54
N ALA A 402 -25.53 -13.32 -17.27
CA ALA A 402 -26.46 -13.39 -16.13
C ALA A 402 -27.23 -12.07 -15.91
N ALA A 403 -26.68 -10.92 -16.31
CA ALA A 403 -27.33 -9.61 -16.18
C ALA A 403 -28.42 -9.38 -17.24
N GLY A 404 -28.27 -9.96 -18.44
CA GLY A 404 -29.27 -9.86 -19.52
C GLY A 404 -30.61 -10.54 -19.19
N ALA A 405 -30.59 -11.60 -18.37
CA ALA A 405 -31.79 -12.32 -17.96
C ALA A 405 -32.63 -11.56 -16.91
N ALA A 406 -32.01 -10.73 -16.07
CA ALA A 406 -32.71 -9.94 -15.06
C ALA A 406 -33.45 -8.73 -15.64
N ILE A 407 -32.99 -8.19 -16.77
CA ILE A 407 -33.63 -7.03 -17.43
C ILE A 407 -34.89 -7.47 -18.21
N GLN A 408 -34.93 -8.69 -18.75
CA GLN A 408 -36.10 -9.19 -19.48
C GLN A 408 -37.28 -9.54 -18.56
N ASN A 409 -37.04 -9.93 -17.31
CA ASN A 409 -38.12 -10.27 -16.36
C ASN A 409 -38.84 -9.04 -15.76
N ASN A 410 -38.25 -7.85 -15.82
CA ASN A 410 -38.88 -6.62 -15.31
C ASN A 410 -39.72 -5.87 -16.36
N ALA A 411 -39.69 -6.28 -17.63
CA ALA A 411 -40.51 -5.67 -18.69
C ALA A 411 -41.93 -6.27 -18.78
N ALA A 412 -42.21 -7.39 -18.09
CA ALA A 412 -43.49 -8.10 -18.17
C ALA A 412 -44.53 -7.69 -17.10
N ALA A 413 -44.20 -6.78 -16.17
CA ALA A 413 -45.08 -6.37 -15.09
C ALA A 413 -45.40 -4.86 -15.15
N ARG A 414 -46.25 -4.46 -16.09
CA ARG A 414 -47.04 -3.22 -15.98
C ARG A 414 -48.51 -3.53 -16.34
N PRO A 415 -49.49 -3.32 -15.44
CA PRO A 415 -50.90 -3.44 -15.79
C PRO A 415 -51.33 -2.27 -16.68
N ARG A 416 -52.34 -2.53 -17.51
CA ARG A 416 -52.98 -1.59 -18.44
C ARG A 416 -53.72 -0.47 -17.73
#